data_AF-A0A7R7YH37-F1
#
_entry.id   AF-A0A7R7YH37-F1
#
_cell.length_a   1.000
_cell.length_b   1.000
_cell.length_c   1.000
_cell.angle_alpha   90.00
_cell.angle_beta   90.00
_cell.angle_gamma   90.00
#
_symmetry.space_group_name_H-M   'P 1'
#
loop_
_entity.id
_entity.type
_entity.pdbx_description
1 polymer ?
#
loop_
_entity_poly.entity_id
_entity_poly.type
_entity_poly.pdbx_seq_one_letter_code
_entity_poly.pdbx_strand_id
1 'polypeptide(L)'
;MALCATRRTPFDANMHKVAKRNAKERAKTTEFWFRRKYNLTSTDPRFLDATLEEMITDYWAHTFLDDPKALEEIEDEDFDMDAELAKMEAGHWETIR
;
A
#
# COMPACT_ATOMS: atom_id res chain seq x y z
N MET A 1 -17.60 -23.49 45.85
CA MET A 1 -18.08 -22.95 44.56
C MET A 1 -17.01 -23.21 43.51
N ALA A 2 -17.24 -24.15 42.60
CA ALA A 2 -16.28 -24.48 41.55
C ALA A 2 -16.30 -23.40 40.47
N LEU A 3 -15.16 -22.78 40.20
CA LEU A 3 -14.99 -21.83 39.11
C LEU A 3 -15.12 -22.59 37.78
N CYS A 4 -16.17 -22.30 37.02
CA CYS A 4 -16.31 -22.81 35.65
C CYS A 4 -15.08 -22.37 34.84
N ALA A 5 -14.29 -23.33 34.37
CA ALA A 5 -13.14 -23.06 33.51
C ALA A 5 -13.60 -22.27 32.27
N THR A 6 -13.00 -21.10 32.02
CA THR A 6 -13.17 -20.36 30.77
C THR A 6 -12.87 -21.31 29.62
N ARG A 7 -13.89 -21.64 28.82
CA ARG A 7 -13.73 -22.46 27.61
C ARG A 7 -12.86 -21.69 26.62
N ARG A 8 -11.54 -21.79 26.74
CA ARG A 8 -10.60 -21.38 25.68
C ARG A 8 -10.73 -22.44 24.60
N THR A 9 -11.53 -22.18 23.57
CA THR A 9 -11.48 -23.02 22.39
C THR A 9 -10.06 -22.85 21.81
N PRO A 10 -9.31 -23.95 21.58
CA PRO A 10 -7.92 -23.85 21.13
C PRO A 10 -7.79 -23.12 19.77
N PHE A 11 -8.88 -23.05 19.01
CA PHE A 11 -8.97 -22.30 17.76
C PHE A 11 -8.91 -20.78 17.95
N ASP A 12 -9.43 -20.24 19.06
CA ASP A 12 -9.58 -18.79 19.27
C ASP A 12 -8.25 -18.11 19.63
N ALA A 13 -7.40 -18.80 20.39
CA ALA A 13 -6.11 -18.27 20.84
C ALA A 13 -5.15 -17.93 19.68
N ASN A 14 -5.18 -18.71 18.61
CA ASN A 14 -4.38 -18.47 17.40
C ASN A 14 -5.12 -17.61 16.38
N MET A 15 -6.45 -17.70 16.31
CA MET A 15 -7.26 -16.90 15.39
C MET A 15 -7.03 -15.40 15.60
N HIS A 16 -6.96 -14.94 16.85
CA HIS A 16 -6.73 -13.53 17.15
C HIS A 16 -5.37 -13.01 16.66
N LYS A 17 -4.32 -13.83 16.76
CA LYS A 17 -2.97 -13.50 16.27
C LYS A 17 -2.94 -13.47 14.74
N VAL A 18 -3.58 -14.45 14.10
CA VAL A 18 -3.68 -14.52 12.63
C VAL A 18 -4.50 -13.35 12.09
N ALA A 19 -5.63 -13.03 12.70
CA ALA A 19 -6.46 -11.89 12.32
C ALA A 19 -5.67 -10.57 12.45
N LYS A 20 -4.92 -10.39 13.55
CA LYS A 20 -4.07 -9.21 13.73
C LYS A 20 -2.96 -9.12 12.67
N ARG A 21 -2.34 -10.23 12.28
CA ARG A 21 -1.36 -10.27 11.19
C ARG A 21 -2.01 -9.89 9.85
N ASN A 22 -3.11 -10.54 9.50
CA ASN A 22 -3.82 -10.28 8.24
C ASN A 22 -4.33 -8.82 8.16
N ALA A 23 -4.77 -8.25 9.28
CA ALA A 23 -5.17 -6.85 9.35
C ALA A 23 -4.00 -5.90 9.05
N LYS A 24 -2.78 -6.21 9.51
CA LYS A 24 -1.58 -5.41 9.18
C LYS A 24 -1.23 -5.46 7.71
N GLU A 25 -1.34 -6.63 7.08
CA GLU A 25 -1.10 -6.77 5.64
C GLU A 25 -2.14 -5.99 4.83
N ARG A 26 -3.43 -6.14 5.17
CA ARG A 26 -4.52 -5.41 4.52
C ARG A 26 -4.44 -3.90 4.72
N ALA A 27 -3.94 -3.42 5.86
CA ALA A 27 -3.82 -1.99 6.11
C ALA A 27 -2.91 -1.26 5.11
N LYS A 28 -2.05 -1.99 4.40
CA LYS A 28 -1.11 -1.45 3.40
C LYS A 28 -1.65 -1.51 1.97
N THR A 29 -2.85 -2.06 1.74
CA THR A 29 -3.38 -2.23 0.38
C THR A 29 -4.18 -1.01 -0.07
N THR A 30 -4.12 -0.72 -1.37
CA THR A 30 -4.93 0.34 -2.00
C THR A 30 -6.42 0.10 -1.79
N GLU A 31 -6.87 -1.16 -1.84
CA GLU A 31 -8.26 -1.53 -1.56
C GLU A 31 -8.73 -1.09 -0.16
N PHE A 32 -7.90 -1.29 0.87
CA PHE A 32 -8.25 -0.88 2.22
C PHE A 32 -8.24 0.63 2.37
N TRP A 33 -7.26 1.31 1.77
CA TRP A 33 -7.23 2.77 1.71
C TRP A 33 -8.49 3.32 1.05
N PHE A 34 -8.86 2.80 -0.12
CA PHE A 34 -10.03 3.24 -0.89
C PHE A 34 -11.32 3.08 -0.08
N ARG A 35 -11.52 1.88 0.49
CA ARG A 35 -12.68 1.61 1.35
C ARG A 35 -12.71 2.52 2.58
N ARG A 36 -11.55 2.83 3.16
CA ARG A 36 -11.48 3.74 4.32
C ARG A 36 -11.78 5.19 3.92
N LYS A 37 -11.23 5.69 2.81
CA LYS A 37 -11.42 7.06 2.33
C LYS A 37 -12.89 7.33 2.02
N TYR A 38 -13.59 6.36 1.42
CA TYR A 38 -14.99 6.47 1.02
C TYR A 38 -15.98 5.84 2.00
N ASN A 39 -15.52 5.37 3.16
CA ASN A 39 -16.32 4.71 4.20
C ASN A 39 -17.18 3.52 3.68
N LEU A 40 -16.57 2.67 2.85
CA LEU A 40 -17.21 1.54 2.19
C LEU A 40 -16.95 0.21 2.93
N THR A 41 -17.96 -0.66 2.91
CA THR A 41 -17.80 -2.04 3.41
C THR A 41 -17.11 -2.93 2.37
N SER A 42 -16.70 -4.14 2.76
CA SER A 42 -16.04 -5.08 1.84
C SER A 42 -16.95 -5.66 0.77
N THR A 43 -18.26 -5.48 0.92
CA THR A 43 -19.30 -6.00 0.03
C THR A 43 -20.07 -4.87 -0.65
N ASP A 44 -19.58 -3.64 -0.53
CA ASP A 44 -20.21 -2.49 -1.16
C ASP A 44 -20.06 -2.58 -2.69
N PRO A 45 -21.15 -2.47 -3.48
CA PRO A 45 -21.07 -2.54 -4.94
C PRO A 45 -20.06 -1.57 -5.54
N ARG A 46 -19.94 -0.35 -4.99
CA ARG A 46 -19.00 0.66 -5.51
C ARG A 46 -17.55 0.25 -5.35
N PHE A 47 -17.24 -0.53 -4.31
CA PHE A 47 -15.90 -1.07 -4.11
C PHE A 47 -15.65 -2.28 -5.02
N LEU A 48 -16.67 -3.11 -5.25
CA LEU A 48 -16.56 -4.30 -6.09
C LEU A 48 -16.51 -3.97 -7.58
N ASP A 49 -17.19 -2.91 -8.00
CA ASP A 49 -17.22 -2.44 -9.38
C ASP A 49 -15.98 -1.61 -9.74
N ALA A 50 -15.29 -1.04 -8.75
CA ALA A 50 -14.08 -0.26 -8.96
C ALA A 50 -12.90 -1.17 -9.35
N THR A 51 -12.20 -0.78 -10.41
CA THR A 51 -10.96 -1.43 -10.84
C THR A 51 -9.76 -0.94 -10.01
N LEU A 52 -8.69 -1.72 -9.97
CA LEU A 52 -7.46 -1.32 -9.27
C LEU A 52 -6.87 -0.03 -9.84
N GLU A 53 -6.95 0.17 -11.16
CA GLU A 53 -6.45 1.37 -11.84
C GLU A 53 -7.23 2.63 -11.42
N GLU A 54 -8.56 2.54 -11.33
CA GLU A 54 -9.41 3.63 -10.84
C GLU A 54 -9.10 3.94 -9.37
N MET A 55 -8.91 2.92 -8.53
CA MET A 55 -8.55 3.13 -7.12
C MET A 55 -7.19 3.83 -6.95
N ILE A 56 -6.20 3.51 -7.79
CA ILE A 56 -4.87 4.13 -7.76
C ILE A 56 -4.93 5.56 -8.31
N THR A 57 -5.68 5.77 -9.39
CA THR A 57 -5.91 7.11 -9.95
C THR A 57 -6.53 8.03 -8.90
N ASP A 58 -7.55 7.56 -8.19
CA ASP A 58 -8.16 8.29 -7.09
C ASP A 58 -7.15 8.58 -5.97
N TYR A 59 -6.31 7.62 -5.61
CA TYR A 59 -5.26 7.81 -4.62
C TYR A 59 -4.35 8.98 -4.96
N TRP A 60 -3.85 9.03 -6.19
CA TRP A 60 -2.99 10.12 -6.66
C TRP A 60 -3.75 11.44 -6.79
N ALA A 61 -4.99 11.42 -7.27
CA ALA A 61 -5.83 12.61 -7.34
C ALA A 61 -6.03 13.26 -5.96
N HIS A 62 -6.28 12.47 -4.90
CA HIS A 62 -6.35 12.99 -3.53
C HIS A 62 -4.99 13.49 -3.05
N THR A 63 -3.90 12.78 -3.36
CA THR A 63 -2.55 13.16 -2.95
C THR A 63 -2.15 14.52 -3.56
N PHE A 64 -2.39 14.71 -4.85
CA PHE A 64 -2.11 15.96 -5.55
C PHE A 64 -3.00 17.12 -5.09
N LEU A 65 -4.23 16.83 -4.67
CA LEU A 65 -5.12 17.84 -4.10
C LEU A 65 -4.65 18.28 -2.70
N ASP A 66 -4.28 17.32 -1.85
CA ASP A 66 -3.93 17.58 -0.45
C ASP A 66 -2.53 18.21 -0.32
N ASP A 67 -1.57 17.80 -1.16
CA ASP A 67 -0.19 18.30 -1.18
C ASP A 67 0.20 18.81 -2.59
N PRO A 68 0.13 20.12 -2.84
CA PRO A 68 0.46 20.72 -4.15
C PRO A 68 1.92 20.52 -4.59
N LYS A 69 2.81 20.15 -3.67
CA LYS A 69 4.21 19.82 -3.97
C LYS A 69 4.37 18.45 -4.61
N ALA A 70 3.42 17.54 -4.41
CA ALA A 70 3.43 16.24 -5.07
C ALA A 70 3.18 16.37 -6.58
N LEU A 71 2.53 17.46 -7.03
CA LEU A 71 2.42 17.80 -8.46
C LEU A 71 3.76 18.16 -9.11
N GLU A 72 4.74 18.62 -8.31
CA GLU A 72 6.09 18.97 -8.78
C GLU A 72 7.05 17.78 -8.67
N GLU A 73 6.63 16.67 -8.05
CA GLU A 73 7.35 15.41 -8.06
C GLU A 73 7.24 14.81 -9.47
N ILE A 74 8.18 15.19 -10.33
CA ILE A 74 8.35 14.61 -11.66
C ILE A 74 8.75 13.15 -11.44
N GLU A 75 7.88 12.21 -11.81
CA GLU A 75 8.30 10.82 -12.00
C GLU A 75 9.40 10.83 -13.08
N ASP A 76 10.62 10.42 -12.72
CA ASP A 76 11.72 10.27 -13.67
C ASP A 76 11.42 9.05 -14.56
N GLU A 77 10.56 9.25 -15.56
CA GLU A 77 10.15 8.26 -16.54
C GLU A 77 11.33 7.77 -17.42
N ASP A 78 12.48 8.46 -17.35
CA ASP A 78 13.66 8.24 -18.17
C ASP A 78 14.81 7.51 -17.43
N PHE A 79 14.63 7.08 -16.18
CA PHE A 79 15.69 6.40 -15.42
C PHE A 79 15.93 4.95 -15.92
N ASP A 80 16.82 4.81 -16.91
CA ASP A 80 17.33 3.52 -17.41
C ASP A 80 18.54 3.07 -16.59
N MET A 81 18.30 2.14 -15.65
CA MET A 81 19.32 1.57 -14.77
C MET A 81 20.48 0.92 -15.55
N ASP A 82 20.21 0.31 -16.70
CA ASP A 82 21.24 -0.35 -17.50
C ASP A 82 22.13 0.68 -18.20
N ALA A 83 21.53 1.79 -18.66
CA ALA A 83 22.28 2.92 -19.23
C ALA A 83 23.18 3.61 -18.17
N GLU A 84 22.71 3.75 -16.94
CA GLU A 84 23.51 4.32 -15.85
C GLU A 84 24.65 3.40 -15.40
N LEU A 85 24.42 2.08 -15.38
CA LEU A 85 25.50 1.12 -15.12
C LEU A 85 26.58 1.16 -16.22
N ALA A 86 26.17 1.27 -17.48
CA ALA A 86 27.10 1.38 -18.61
C ALA A 86 27.95 2.65 -18.55
N LYS A 87 27.39 3.79 -18.09
CA LYS A 87 28.15 5.03 -17.84
C LYS A 87 29.16 4.86 -16.71
N MET A 88 28.82 4.09 -15.67
CA MET A 88 29.72 3.78 -14.55
C MET A 88 30.89 2.89 -14.99
N GLU A 89 30.62 1.86 -15.80
CA GLU A 89 31.65 0.96 -16.34
C GLU A 89 32.53 1.63 -17.41
N ALA A 90 32.01 2.60 -18.16
CA ALA A 90 32.75 3.38 -19.14
C ALA A 90 33.67 4.47 -18.53
N GLY A 91 33.74 4.59 -17.20
CA GLY A 91 34.72 5.44 -16.50
C GLY A 91 34.44 6.95 -16.56
N HIS A 92 33.22 7.38 -16.89
CA HIS A 92 32.86 8.79 -17.10
C HIS A 92 32.75 9.61 -15.77
N TRP A 93 33.27 9.12 -14.64
CA TRP A 93 33.20 9.81 -13.34
C TRP A 93 34.53 10.50 -12.94
N GLU A 94 35.62 10.31 -13.68
CA GLU A 94 36.95 10.88 -13.36
C GLU A 94 37.20 12.31 -13.89
N THR A 95 36.26 12.94 -14.60
CA THR A 95 36.50 14.23 -15.30
C THR A 95 35.90 15.47 -14.64
N ILE A 96 35.50 15.42 -13.37
CA ILE A 96 35.13 16.62 -12.60
C ILE A 96 36.27 16.95 -11.63
N ARG A 97 37.16 17.86 -12.04
CA ARG A 97 38.15 18.53 -11.19
C ARG A 97 38.05 20.03 -11.35
#